data_AF-A0A2D4F6T5-F1
#
_entry.id   AF-A0A2D4F6T5-F1
#
_cell.length_a   1.000
_cell.length_b   1.000
_cell.length_c   1.000
_cell.angle_alpha   90.00
_cell.angle_beta   90.00
_cell.angle_gamma   90.00
#
_symmetry.space_group_name_H-M   'P 1'
#
loop_
_entity.id
_entity.type
_entity.pdbx_description
1 polymer ?
#
loop_
_entity_poly.entity_id
_entity_poly.type
_entity_poly.pdbx_seq_one_letter_code
_entity_poly.pdbx_strand_id
1 'polypeptide(L)'
;QSLSRGFNNHINLIRGQFINMRYTEYFDNILHFIKDRILVYHSANNHKELLEVREALEQVHKVEDLLPIMKQLNSKTRDGFTIHTKVPSLKNPGKEYDGFTVTLTGNRIGNLLFSVETQTTEARTELYHTEIDALYKDLTMKGKTHLLSAEPRETDVICNLILSVLYYFCNLMPLSRGSSIVAYSIIMGALMASGQEVSGKIPKGKLVDFEAMIASSSEAFNKVAKGWLNLKSISPSYKSLPLVSESFPTLRTMMEVLSADSSHCLKRL
;
A
#
# COMPACT_ATOMS: atom_id res chain seq x y z
N GLN A 1 -5.72 -6.48 -29.68
CA GLN A 1 -4.97 -7.32 -28.72
C GLN A 1 -4.53 -6.59 -27.44
N SER A 2 -5.04 -5.38 -27.12
CA SER A 2 -4.54 -4.57 -26.00
C SER A 2 -5.43 -4.53 -24.75
N LEU A 3 -6.69 -4.98 -24.81
CA LEU A 3 -7.61 -4.88 -23.66
C LEU A 3 -7.50 -6.05 -22.66
N SER A 4 -6.90 -7.18 -23.06
CA SER A 4 -6.75 -8.35 -22.18
C SER A 4 -5.50 -8.30 -21.30
N ARG A 5 -4.58 -7.36 -21.56
CA ARG A 5 -3.48 -7.05 -20.65
C ARG A 5 -3.98 -5.96 -19.72
N GLY A 6 -4.25 -6.29 -18.46
CA GLY A 6 -4.70 -5.33 -17.46
C GLY A 6 -3.73 -4.15 -17.28
N PHE A 7 -4.19 -3.11 -16.60
CA PHE A 7 -3.41 -1.88 -16.41
C PHE A 7 -2.28 -2.12 -15.40
N ASN A 8 -1.03 -2.07 -15.84
CA ASN A 8 0.11 -2.13 -14.92
C ASN A 8 0.42 -0.72 -14.39
N ASN A 9 0.52 -0.59 -13.07
CA ASN A 9 1.03 0.63 -12.47
C ASN A 9 2.56 0.62 -12.56
N HIS A 10 3.15 1.72 -13.05
CA HIS A 10 4.59 1.84 -13.21
C HIS A 10 5.07 3.19 -12.67
N ILE A 11 5.93 3.14 -11.66
CA ILE A 11 6.48 4.28 -10.94
C ILE A 11 7.98 4.33 -11.21
N ASN A 12 8.40 5.38 -11.93
CA ASN A 12 9.83 5.68 -12.08
C ASN A 12 10.33 6.43 -10.83
N LEU A 13 11.24 5.79 -10.10
CA LEU A 13 11.93 6.39 -8.95
C LEU A 13 13.16 7.16 -9.42
N ILE A 14 13.96 6.54 -10.29
CA ILE A 14 15.08 7.17 -11.00
C ILE A 14 15.01 6.77 -12.47
N ARG A 15 15.18 7.73 -13.38
CA ARG A 15 15.29 7.49 -14.82
C ARG A 15 16.35 8.40 -15.44
N GLY A 16 17.51 7.82 -15.74
CA GLY A 16 18.71 8.55 -16.12
C GLY A 16 19.10 9.51 -15.00
N GLN A 17 19.13 10.80 -15.32
CA GLN A 17 19.44 11.88 -14.36
C GLN A 17 18.20 12.39 -13.60
N PHE A 18 17.00 11.92 -13.94
CA PHE A 18 15.77 12.37 -13.29
C PHE A 18 15.49 11.54 -12.04
N ILE A 19 15.42 12.20 -10.89
CA ILE A 19 15.05 11.60 -9.61
C ILE A 19 13.66 12.08 -9.22
N ASN A 20 12.79 11.15 -8.87
CA ASN A 20 11.45 11.48 -8.40
C ASN A 20 11.48 11.85 -6.92
N MET A 21 11.55 13.16 -6.65
CA MET A 21 11.61 13.74 -5.31
C MET A 21 10.45 13.33 -4.38
N ARG A 22 9.33 12.86 -4.93
CA ARG A 22 8.20 12.38 -4.11
C ARG A 22 8.53 11.11 -3.32
N TYR A 23 9.46 10.29 -3.81
CA TYR A 23 9.76 8.97 -3.23
C TYR A 23 11.13 8.90 -2.56
N THR A 24 11.87 10.01 -2.47
CA THR A 24 13.25 10.01 -1.96
C THR A 24 13.35 9.50 -0.52
N GLU A 25 12.34 9.77 0.32
CA GLU A 25 12.29 9.24 1.70
C GLU A 25 12.12 7.72 1.78
N TYR A 26 11.80 7.07 0.66
CA TYR A 26 11.64 5.62 0.57
C TYR A 26 12.87 4.92 -0.02
N PHE A 27 13.85 5.66 -0.55
CA PHE A 27 14.99 5.05 -1.25
C PHE A 27 15.78 4.13 -0.32
N ASP A 28 16.06 4.57 0.91
CA ASP A 28 16.80 3.76 1.89
C ASP A 28 16.01 2.51 2.29
N ASN A 29 14.70 2.64 2.48
CA ASN A 29 13.82 1.51 2.81
C ASN A 29 13.79 0.47 1.69
N ILE A 30 13.64 0.91 0.43
CA ILE A 30 13.64 0.01 -0.72
C ILE A 30 15.04 -0.60 -0.90
N LEU A 31 16.10 0.17 -0.70
CA LEU A 31 17.48 -0.32 -0.78
C LEU A 31 17.75 -1.42 0.24
N HIS A 32 17.36 -1.20 1.49
CA HIS A 32 17.46 -2.21 2.55
C HIS A 32 16.67 -3.47 2.19
N PHE A 33 15.43 -3.31 1.72
CA PHE A 33 14.60 -4.41 1.25
C PHE A 33 15.26 -5.19 0.10
N ILE A 34 15.85 -4.51 -0.89
CA ILE A 34 16.57 -5.14 -1.99
C ILE A 34 17.73 -5.99 -1.46
N LYS A 35 18.55 -5.44 -0.54
CA LYS A 35 19.67 -6.16 0.07
C LYS A 35 19.22 -7.43 0.77
N ASP A 36 18.16 -7.35 1.57
CA ASP A 36 17.60 -8.50 2.29
C ASP A 36 17.13 -9.59 1.31
N ARG A 37 16.48 -9.21 0.21
CA ARG A 37 16.04 -10.17 -0.81
C ARG A 37 17.19 -10.83 -1.56
N ILE A 38 18.26 -10.08 -1.84
CA ILE A 38 19.49 -10.66 -2.42
C ILE A 38 20.08 -11.70 -1.45
N LEU A 39 20.19 -11.37 -0.16
CA LEU A 39 20.70 -12.30 0.85
C LEU A 39 19.86 -13.58 0.96
N VAL A 40 18.53 -13.45 0.98
CA VAL A 40 17.60 -14.61 1.00
C VAL A 40 17.82 -15.49 -0.23
N TYR A 41 17.90 -14.89 -1.43
CA TYR A 41 18.14 -15.63 -2.66
C TYR A 41 19.46 -16.41 -2.64
N HIS A 42 20.57 -15.79 -2.21
CA HIS A 42 21.85 -16.48 -2.14
C HIS A 42 21.90 -17.53 -1.01
N SER A 43 21.24 -17.29 0.13
CA SER A 43 21.17 -18.27 1.22
C SER A 43 20.50 -19.58 0.80
N ALA A 44 19.47 -19.51 -0.06
CA ALA A 44 18.76 -20.69 -0.55
C ALA A 44 19.52 -21.48 -1.62
N ASN A 45 20.47 -20.84 -2.31
CA ASN A 45 21.15 -21.43 -3.47
C ASN A 45 22.61 -21.82 -3.20
N ASN A 46 23.37 -21.07 -2.38
CA ASN A 46 24.78 -21.38 -2.12
C ASN A 46 25.34 -20.72 -0.82
N HIS A 47 25.56 -21.49 0.25
CA HIS A 47 25.98 -20.95 1.55
C HIS A 47 27.41 -20.37 1.59
N LYS A 48 28.33 -20.86 0.74
CA LYS A 48 29.73 -20.43 0.76
C LYS A 48 29.94 -19.03 0.17
N GLU A 49 29.09 -18.64 -0.78
CA GLU A 49 29.05 -17.30 -1.40
C GLU A 49 28.36 -16.26 -0.49
N LEU A 50 27.61 -16.69 0.52
CA LEU A 50 26.79 -15.77 1.33
C LEU A 50 27.62 -14.75 2.12
N LEU A 51 28.82 -15.12 2.56
CA LEU A 51 29.71 -14.20 3.28
C LEU A 51 30.23 -13.10 2.34
N GLU A 52 30.70 -13.48 1.15
CA GLU A 52 31.17 -12.55 0.12
C GLU A 52 30.05 -11.60 -0.35
N VAL A 53 28.84 -12.14 -0.54
CA VAL A 53 27.65 -11.34 -0.88
C VAL A 53 27.33 -10.35 0.23
N ARG A 54 27.38 -10.77 1.50
CA ARG A 54 27.12 -9.89 2.64
C ARG A 54 28.13 -8.75 2.70
N GLU A 55 29.43 -9.05 2.62
CA GLU A 55 30.50 -8.04 2.63
C GLU A 55 30.36 -7.06 1.46
N ALA A 56 30.00 -7.54 0.26
CA ALA A 56 29.74 -6.67 -0.89
C ALA A 56 28.53 -5.75 -0.65
N LEU A 57 27.43 -6.27 -0.10
CA LEU A 57 26.23 -5.47 0.18
C LEU A 57 26.42 -4.44 1.31
N GLU A 58 27.40 -4.62 2.19
CA GLU A 58 27.77 -3.62 3.20
C GLU A 58 28.36 -2.35 2.57
N GLN A 59 29.03 -2.47 1.41
CA GLN A 59 29.60 -1.35 0.66
C GLN A 59 28.56 -0.56 -0.17
N VAL A 60 27.33 -1.05 -0.26
CA VAL A 60 26.25 -0.41 -1.02
C VAL A 60 25.63 0.71 -0.18
N HIS A 61 25.78 1.96 -0.59
CA HIS A 61 25.15 3.09 0.12
C HIS A 61 24.01 3.71 -0.69
N LYS A 62 24.01 3.52 -2.00
CA LYS A 62 22.97 3.98 -2.92
C LYS A 62 22.55 2.87 -3.87
N VAL A 63 21.42 3.07 -4.54
CA VAL A 63 20.85 2.07 -5.45
C VAL A 63 21.77 1.83 -6.66
N GLU A 64 22.50 2.85 -7.10
CA GLU A 64 23.50 2.80 -8.16
C GLU A 64 24.62 1.79 -7.88
N ASP A 65 25.01 1.64 -6.61
CA ASP A 65 26.11 0.77 -6.18
C ASP A 65 25.76 -0.72 -6.33
N LEU A 66 24.45 -1.06 -6.40
CA LEU A 66 24.00 -2.44 -6.58
C LEU A 66 24.34 -3.01 -7.95
N LEU A 67 24.33 -2.20 -9.01
CA LEU A 67 24.51 -2.70 -10.37
C LEU A 67 25.90 -3.34 -10.60
N PRO A 68 27.02 -2.68 -10.22
CA PRO A 68 28.35 -3.31 -10.29
C PRO A 68 28.45 -4.60 -9.48
N ILE A 69 27.90 -4.60 -8.26
CA ILE A 69 27.95 -5.77 -7.36
C ILE A 69 27.15 -6.93 -7.93
N MET A 70 25.94 -6.69 -8.42
CA MET A 70 25.12 -7.74 -9.03
C MET A 70 25.75 -8.33 -10.29
N LYS A 71 26.45 -7.51 -11.10
CA LYS A 71 27.22 -7.98 -12.26
C LYS A 71 28.38 -8.89 -11.86
N GLN A 72 29.03 -8.60 -10.73
CA GLN A 72 30.08 -9.46 -10.17
C GLN A 72 29.52 -10.77 -9.64
N LEU A 73 28.40 -10.71 -8.90
CA LEU A 73 27.76 -11.88 -8.29
C LEU A 73 27.08 -12.79 -9.32
N ASN A 74 26.62 -12.25 -10.45
CA ASN A 74 25.96 -13.03 -11.49
C ASN A 74 26.28 -12.50 -12.89
N SER A 75 27.16 -13.19 -13.61
CA SER A 75 27.59 -12.84 -14.96
C SER A 75 26.46 -12.79 -16.01
N LYS A 76 25.26 -13.33 -15.70
CA LYS A 76 24.08 -13.25 -16.56
C LYS A 76 23.30 -11.93 -16.41
N THR A 77 23.52 -11.15 -15.35
CA THR A 77 22.86 -9.85 -15.14
C THR A 77 23.55 -8.74 -15.94
N ARG A 78 23.53 -8.83 -17.28
CA ARG A 78 24.25 -7.87 -18.15
C ARG A 78 23.76 -6.42 -17.99
N ASP A 79 22.44 -6.21 -17.93
CA ASP A 79 21.83 -4.88 -17.98
C ASP A 79 21.01 -4.51 -16.74
N GLY A 80 20.83 -5.44 -15.79
CA GLY A 80 20.09 -5.19 -14.55
C GLY A 80 19.49 -6.44 -13.94
N PHE A 81 18.64 -6.26 -12.94
CA PHE A 81 17.90 -7.32 -12.27
C PHE A 81 16.52 -6.84 -11.79
N THR A 82 15.69 -7.80 -11.43
CA THR A 82 14.32 -7.58 -10.98
C THR A 82 14.07 -8.36 -9.70
N ILE A 83 13.39 -7.75 -8.73
CA ILE A 83 13.00 -8.36 -7.46
C ILE A 83 11.50 -8.31 -7.34
N HIS A 84 10.88 -9.45 -7.07
CA HIS A 84 9.45 -9.56 -6.82
C HIS A 84 9.19 -9.57 -5.32
N THR A 85 8.18 -8.80 -4.89
CA THR A 85 7.71 -8.82 -3.50
C THR A 85 6.52 -9.75 -3.35
N LYS A 86 6.28 -10.16 -2.10
CA LYS A 86 5.21 -11.08 -1.73
C LYS A 86 4.36 -10.44 -0.65
N VAL A 87 3.05 -10.64 -0.75
CA VAL A 87 2.04 -10.11 0.14
C VAL A 87 1.35 -11.30 0.80
N PRO A 88 1.54 -11.53 2.11
CA PRO A 88 0.88 -12.63 2.81
C PRO A 88 -0.65 -12.49 2.74
N SER A 89 -1.37 -13.61 2.60
CA SER A 89 -2.84 -13.68 2.64
C SER A 89 -3.33 -13.83 4.08
N LEU A 90 -4.32 -13.03 4.47
CA LEU A 90 -5.04 -13.21 5.75
C LEU A 90 -6.11 -14.29 5.62
N LYS A 91 -6.77 -14.36 4.48
CA LYS A 91 -7.81 -15.35 4.18
C LYS A 91 -7.25 -16.77 4.17
N ASN A 92 -6.07 -16.95 3.60
CA ASN A 92 -5.43 -18.25 3.43
C ASN A 92 -4.04 -18.25 4.08
N PRO A 93 -3.93 -18.58 5.38
CA PRO A 93 -2.66 -18.63 6.08
C PRO A 93 -1.61 -19.47 5.35
N GLY A 94 -0.40 -18.92 5.21
CA GLY A 94 0.71 -19.56 4.49
C GLY A 94 0.69 -19.37 2.98
N LYS A 95 -0.36 -18.78 2.39
CA LYS A 95 -0.32 -18.32 0.99
C LYS A 95 0.21 -16.90 0.90
N GLU A 96 0.92 -16.63 -0.19
CA GLU A 96 1.42 -15.30 -0.53
C GLU A 96 1.00 -14.95 -1.97
N TYR A 97 0.67 -13.68 -2.18
CA TYR A 97 0.35 -13.12 -3.48
C TYR A 97 1.52 -12.29 -4.00
N ASP A 98 1.60 -12.11 -5.31
CA ASP A 98 2.56 -11.19 -5.90
C ASP A 98 2.23 -9.75 -5.49
N GLY A 99 3.21 -9.05 -4.92
CA GLY A 99 3.14 -7.64 -4.58
C GLY A 99 3.56 -6.76 -5.75
N PHE A 100 4.42 -5.79 -5.44
CA PHE A 100 5.12 -5.00 -6.45
C PHE A 100 6.43 -5.67 -6.89
N THR A 101 6.92 -5.24 -8.04
CA THR A 101 8.17 -5.64 -8.63
C THR A 101 9.10 -4.43 -8.67
N VAL A 102 10.32 -4.60 -8.18
CA VAL A 102 11.38 -3.60 -8.26
C VAL A 102 12.28 -3.97 -9.42
N THR A 103 12.51 -3.03 -10.32
CA THR A 103 13.44 -3.21 -11.44
C THR A 103 14.56 -2.19 -11.32
N LEU A 104 15.78 -2.69 -11.38
CA LEU A 104 16.98 -1.87 -11.46
C LEU A 104 17.76 -2.28 -12.71
N THR A 105 17.81 -1.40 -13.70
CA THR A 105 18.63 -1.58 -14.89
C THR A 105 19.55 -0.40 -15.11
N GLY A 106 20.68 -0.63 -15.78
CA GLY A 106 21.57 0.46 -16.13
C GLY A 106 22.86 0.06 -16.82
N ASN A 107 23.41 1.06 -17.50
CA ASN A 107 24.66 0.94 -18.26
C ASN A 107 25.77 1.84 -17.67
N ARG A 108 26.98 1.73 -18.23
CA ARG A 108 28.16 2.50 -17.78
C ARG A 108 28.07 4.02 -18.03
N ILE A 109 27.06 4.50 -18.75
CA ILE A 109 26.93 5.89 -19.22
C ILE A 109 25.91 6.67 -18.36
N GLY A 110 25.53 6.16 -17.19
CA GLY A 110 24.64 6.87 -16.26
C GLY A 110 23.14 6.78 -16.63
N ASN A 111 22.76 5.93 -17.59
CA ASN A 111 21.35 5.61 -17.82
C ASN A 111 20.88 4.57 -16.81
N LEU A 112 20.56 5.01 -15.60
CA LEU A 112 19.94 4.18 -14.56
C LEU A 112 18.42 4.20 -14.71
N LEU A 113 17.77 3.04 -14.64
CA LEU A 113 16.33 2.94 -14.45
C LEU A 113 16.09 2.20 -13.14
N PHE A 114 15.55 2.92 -12.17
CA PHE A 114 15.04 2.36 -10.92
C PHE A 114 13.54 2.59 -10.88
N SER A 115 12.77 1.52 -10.95
CA SER A 115 11.31 1.59 -11.04
C SER A 115 10.63 0.54 -10.17
N VAL A 116 9.43 0.89 -9.73
CA VAL A 116 8.51 -0.02 -9.06
C VAL A 116 7.30 -0.21 -9.95
N GLU A 117 6.91 -1.46 -10.19
CA GLU A 117 5.72 -1.78 -10.96
C GLU A 117 4.79 -2.74 -10.22
N THR A 118 3.49 -2.61 -10.47
CA THR A 118 2.47 -3.53 -9.98
C THR A 118 1.71 -4.05 -11.18
N GLN A 119 1.72 -5.37 -11.34
CA GLN A 119 1.04 -6.02 -12.45
C GLN A 119 -0.43 -6.22 -12.10
N THR A 120 -1.34 -5.97 -13.04
CA THR A 120 -2.79 -6.18 -12.82
C THR A 120 -3.30 -7.25 -13.77
N THR A 121 -2.71 -8.45 -13.67
CA THR A 121 -3.21 -9.61 -14.41
C THR A 121 -4.57 -10.03 -13.84
N GLU A 122 -5.39 -10.70 -14.65
CA GLU A 122 -6.70 -11.20 -14.22
C GLU A 122 -6.56 -12.14 -13.02
N ALA A 123 -5.65 -13.12 -13.09
CA ALA A 123 -5.39 -14.07 -12.00
C ALA A 123 -4.97 -13.37 -10.71
N ARG A 124 -4.10 -12.36 -10.77
CA ARG A 124 -3.71 -11.59 -9.59
C ARG A 124 -4.87 -10.77 -9.04
N THR A 125 -5.62 -10.11 -9.92
CA THR A 125 -6.78 -9.30 -9.52
C THR A 125 -7.82 -10.15 -8.80
N GLU A 126 -8.07 -11.38 -9.27
CA GLU A 126 -9.00 -12.31 -8.63
C GLU A 126 -8.54 -12.74 -7.23
N LEU A 127 -7.24 -12.98 -7.03
CA LEU A 127 -6.69 -13.31 -5.71
C LEU A 127 -6.90 -12.17 -4.71
N TYR A 128 -6.57 -10.94 -5.11
CA TYR A 128 -6.78 -9.76 -4.26
C TYR A 128 -8.26 -9.44 -4.07
N HIS A 129 -9.10 -9.63 -5.08
CA HIS A 129 -10.55 -9.46 -4.97
C HIS A 129 -11.12 -10.43 -3.93
N THR A 130 -10.75 -11.70 -4.02
CA THR A 130 -11.16 -12.77 -3.10
C THR A 130 -10.72 -12.50 -1.65
N GLU A 131 -9.56 -11.86 -1.46
CA GLU A 131 -9.04 -11.42 -0.16
C GLU A 131 -9.83 -10.23 0.40
N ILE A 132 -10.00 -9.18 -0.41
CA ILE A 132 -10.74 -7.96 -0.03
C ILE A 132 -12.22 -8.28 0.26
N ASP A 133 -12.85 -9.15 -0.52
CA ASP A 133 -14.24 -9.61 -0.29
C ASP A 133 -14.38 -10.34 1.05
N ALA A 134 -13.41 -11.20 1.40
CA ALA A 134 -13.42 -11.88 2.69
C ALA A 134 -13.28 -10.88 3.86
N LEU A 135 -12.37 -9.92 3.75
CA LEU A 135 -12.22 -8.84 4.73
C LEU A 135 -13.48 -7.98 4.85
N TYR A 136 -14.11 -7.65 3.73
CA TYR A 136 -15.33 -6.85 3.72
C TYR A 136 -16.52 -7.59 4.35
N LYS A 137 -16.62 -8.91 4.13
CA LYS A 137 -17.62 -9.77 4.79
C LYS A 137 -17.40 -9.83 6.30
N ASP A 138 -16.15 -9.99 6.74
CA ASP A 138 -15.82 -10.00 8.17
C ASP A 138 -16.08 -8.62 8.82
N LEU A 139 -15.71 -7.54 8.13
CA LEU A 139 -16.01 -6.17 8.53
C LEU A 139 -17.52 -5.94 8.69
N THR A 140 -18.31 -6.41 7.74
CA THR A 140 -19.78 -6.30 7.79
C THR A 140 -20.36 -7.10 8.96
N MET A 141 -19.86 -8.30 9.20
CA MET A 141 -20.31 -9.16 10.30
C MET A 141 -19.97 -8.53 11.65
N LYS A 142 -18.70 -8.17 11.88
CA LYS A 142 -18.25 -7.54 13.13
C LYS A 142 -18.86 -6.16 13.35
N GLY A 143 -19.05 -5.38 12.29
CA GLY A 143 -19.73 -4.09 12.36
C GLY A 143 -21.17 -4.22 12.85
N LYS A 144 -21.92 -5.23 12.37
CA LYS A 144 -23.28 -5.52 12.88
C LYS A 144 -23.27 -5.93 14.35
N THR A 145 -22.33 -6.77 14.76
CA THR A 145 -22.18 -7.15 16.18
C THR A 145 -21.84 -5.95 17.05
N HIS A 146 -20.96 -5.06 16.57
CA HIS A 146 -20.54 -3.87 17.31
C HIS A 146 -21.67 -2.85 17.53
N LEU A 147 -22.61 -2.74 16.57
CA LEU A 147 -23.83 -1.94 16.77
C LEU A 147 -24.70 -2.46 17.92
N LEU A 148 -24.57 -3.76 18.26
CA LEU A 148 -25.30 -4.42 19.33
C LEU A 148 -24.50 -4.48 20.64
N SER A 149 -23.16 -4.37 20.58
CA SER A 149 -22.22 -4.48 21.71
C SER A 149 -21.09 -3.45 21.56
N ALA A 150 -21.14 -2.36 22.31
CA ALA A 150 -20.17 -1.26 22.19
C ALA A 150 -18.89 -1.49 23.02
N GLU A 151 -18.27 -2.67 22.91
CA GLU A 151 -17.02 -2.94 23.62
C GLU A 151 -15.80 -2.28 22.92
N PRO A 152 -14.91 -1.58 23.65
CA PRO A 152 -13.74 -0.93 23.06
C PRO A 152 -12.79 -1.86 22.29
N ARG A 153 -12.71 -3.14 22.71
CA ARG A 153 -11.86 -4.15 22.07
C ARG A 153 -12.36 -4.53 20.67
N GLU A 154 -13.67 -4.45 20.44
CA GLU A 154 -14.25 -4.73 19.12
C GLU A 154 -13.95 -3.62 18.11
N THR A 155 -13.87 -2.37 18.58
CA THR A 155 -13.56 -1.22 17.73
C THR A 155 -12.14 -1.29 17.15
N ASP A 156 -11.12 -1.71 17.92
CA ASP A 156 -9.76 -1.88 17.38
C ASP A 156 -9.70 -2.97 16.31
N VAL A 157 -10.43 -4.08 16.50
CA VAL A 157 -10.52 -5.16 15.52
C VAL A 157 -11.14 -4.66 14.21
N ILE A 158 -12.23 -3.88 14.30
CA ILE A 158 -12.86 -3.25 13.14
C ILE A 158 -11.89 -2.30 12.42
N CYS A 159 -11.15 -1.47 13.18
CA CYS A 159 -10.14 -0.57 12.60
C CYS A 159 -9.03 -1.34 11.88
N ASN A 160 -8.57 -2.46 12.46
CA ASN A 160 -7.58 -3.31 11.81
C ASN A 160 -8.10 -3.90 10.51
N LEU A 161 -9.35 -4.40 10.46
CA LEU A 161 -9.95 -4.90 9.23
C LEU A 161 -10.08 -3.83 8.15
N ILE A 162 -10.51 -2.63 8.53
CA ILE A 162 -10.58 -1.48 7.63
C ILE A 162 -9.19 -1.20 7.03
N LEU A 163 -8.16 -1.09 7.87
CA LEU A 163 -6.80 -0.82 7.39
C LEU A 163 -6.20 -2.00 6.59
N SER A 164 -6.57 -3.24 6.88
CA SER A 164 -6.19 -4.39 6.06
C SER A 164 -6.83 -4.34 4.67
N VAL A 165 -8.07 -3.85 4.53
CA VAL A 165 -8.68 -3.59 3.21
C VAL A 165 -7.85 -2.53 2.45
N LEU A 166 -7.43 -1.46 3.11
CA LEU A 166 -6.54 -0.45 2.53
C LEU A 166 -5.21 -1.06 2.07
N TYR A 167 -4.60 -1.90 2.90
CA TYR A 167 -3.34 -2.58 2.61
C TYR A 167 -3.42 -3.40 1.31
N TYR A 168 -4.44 -4.25 1.16
CA TYR A 168 -4.59 -5.06 -0.06
C TYR A 168 -4.98 -4.22 -1.28
N PHE A 169 -5.81 -3.19 -1.11
CA PHE A 169 -6.15 -2.29 -2.21
C PHE A 169 -4.93 -1.50 -2.71
N CYS A 170 -4.08 -1.05 -1.78
CA CYS A 170 -2.83 -0.38 -2.09
C CYS A 170 -1.80 -1.32 -2.74
N ASN A 171 -1.74 -2.58 -2.33
CA ASN A 171 -0.88 -3.55 -3.00
C ASN A 171 -1.41 -3.96 -4.39
N LEU A 172 -2.73 -4.01 -4.59
CA LEU A 172 -3.33 -4.33 -5.89
C LEU A 172 -3.12 -3.20 -6.92
N MET A 173 -3.27 -1.93 -6.50
CA MET A 173 -3.28 -0.74 -7.37
C MET A 173 -4.27 -0.86 -8.56
N PRO A 174 -5.58 -1.06 -8.30
CA PRO A 174 -6.54 -1.42 -9.35
C PRO A 174 -6.90 -0.25 -10.29
N LEU A 175 -6.71 1.00 -9.86
CA LEU A 175 -7.04 2.18 -10.66
C LEU A 175 -5.80 2.69 -11.41
N SER A 176 -6.03 3.22 -12.61
CA SER A 176 -4.96 3.79 -13.43
C SER A 176 -4.28 5.00 -12.78
N ARG A 177 -5.06 5.79 -12.02
CA ARG A 177 -4.57 6.93 -11.24
C ARG A 177 -5.42 7.04 -9.97
N GLY A 178 -4.78 7.42 -8.87
CA GLY A 178 -5.50 7.79 -7.64
C GLY A 178 -5.99 6.62 -6.79
N SER A 179 -5.48 5.39 -6.98
CA SER A 179 -5.82 4.24 -6.10
C SER A 179 -5.70 4.59 -4.61
N SER A 180 -4.60 5.23 -4.21
CA SER A 180 -4.35 5.61 -2.81
C SER A 180 -5.39 6.61 -2.28
N ILE A 181 -5.70 7.68 -3.02
CA ILE A 181 -6.63 8.71 -2.53
C ILE A 181 -8.07 8.21 -2.45
N VAL A 182 -8.49 7.37 -3.42
CA VAL A 182 -9.81 6.74 -3.41
C VAL A 182 -9.92 5.80 -2.20
N ALA A 183 -8.93 4.93 -2.02
CA ALA A 183 -8.92 4.00 -0.89
C ALA A 183 -8.93 4.74 0.44
N TYR A 184 -8.06 5.73 0.62
CA TYR A 184 -8.01 6.53 1.84
C TYR A 184 -9.34 7.23 2.16
N SER A 185 -10.04 7.75 1.14
CA SER A 185 -11.34 8.40 1.32
C SER A 185 -12.42 7.42 1.80
N ILE A 186 -12.47 6.22 1.22
CA ILE A 186 -13.40 5.15 1.63
C ILE A 186 -13.12 4.73 3.07
N ILE A 187 -11.84 4.58 3.41
CA ILE A 187 -11.38 4.15 4.73
C ILE A 187 -11.71 5.20 5.80
N MET A 188 -11.59 6.48 5.49
CA MET A 188 -12.05 7.56 6.38
C MET A 188 -13.54 7.43 6.71
N GLY A 189 -14.37 7.21 5.68
CA GLY A 189 -15.81 6.97 5.88
C GLY A 189 -16.07 5.74 6.75
N ALA A 190 -15.35 4.64 6.51
CA ALA A 190 -15.50 3.41 7.27
C ALA A 190 -15.07 3.56 8.75
N LEU A 191 -13.99 4.29 9.03
CA LEU A 191 -13.56 4.61 10.40
C LEU A 191 -14.59 5.48 11.13
N MET A 192 -15.12 6.50 10.45
CA MET A 192 -16.18 7.34 11.03
C MET A 192 -17.44 6.52 11.30
N ALA A 193 -17.81 5.61 10.40
CA ALA A 193 -18.94 4.70 10.58
C ALA A 193 -18.73 3.71 11.74
N SER A 194 -17.48 3.37 12.08
CA SER A 194 -17.16 2.56 13.27
C SER A 194 -17.07 3.38 14.57
N GLY A 195 -17.44 4.67 14.52
CA GLY A 195 -17.40 5.56 15.68
C GLY A 195 -16.01 6.09 16.01
N GLN A 196 -15.07 6.04 15.05
CA GLN A 196 -13.71 6.55 15.20
C GLN A 196 -13.49 7.78 14.33
N GLU A 197 -12.87 8.81 14.88
CA GLU A 197 -12.40 9.98 14.15
C GLU A 197 -10.87 9.99 14.07
N VAL A 198 -10.37 10.49 12.95
CA VAL A 198 -8.94 10.68 12.71
C VAL A 198 -8.53 12.03 13.24
N SER A 199 -7.64 12.05 14.23
CA SER A 199 -7.12 13.30 14.80
C SER A 199 -5.65 13.57 14.46
N GLY A 200 -5.00 12.59 13.82
CA GLY A 200 -3.61 12.68 13.40
C GLY A 200 -3.45 13.14 11.95
N LYS A 201 -2.23 13.02 11.44
CA LYS A 201 -1.87 13.37 10.06
C LYS A 201 -0.79 12.44 9.54
N ILE A 202 -0.84 12.18 8.25
CA ILE A 202 0.26 11.51 7.55
C ILE A 202 1.50 12.42 7.66
N PRO A 203 2.66 11.90 8.12
CA PRO A 203 3.88 12.69 8.20
C PRO A 203 4.28 13.25 6.84
N LYS A 204 4.98 14.39 6.83
CA LYS A 204 5.51 14.96 5.59
C LYS A 204 6.45 13.96 4.91
N GLY A 205 6.35 13.87 3.59
CA GLY A 205 7.15 12.95 2.76
C GLY A 205 6.73 11.49 2.78
N LYS A 206 5.78 11.12 3.66
CA LYS A 206 5.20 9.78 3.72
C LYS A 206 3.99 9.61 2.81
N LEU A 207 3.86 8.40 2.26
CA LEU A 207 2.86 8.00 1.28
C LEU A 207 2.21 6.69 1.71
N VAL A 208 0.89 6.71 1.95
CA VAL A 208 0.13 5.57 2.49
C VAL A 208 0.22 4.34 1.61
N ASP A 209 0.16 4.52 0.29
CA ASP A 209 0.29 3.42 -0.67
C ASP A 209 1.68 2.77 -0.61
N PHE A 210 2.73 3.58 -0.54
CA PHE A 210 4.10 3.09 -0.49
C PHE A 210 4.41 2.35 0.82
N GLU A 211 3.87 2.82 1.94
CA GLU A 211 3.96 2.10 3.22
C GLU A 211 3.25 0.76 3.20
N ALA A 212 2.07 0.68 2.57
CA ALA A 212 1.38 -0.58 2.39
C ALA A 212 2.17 -1.53 1.49
N MET A 213 2.83 -1.02 0.45
CA MET A 213 3.65 -1.85 -0.45
C MET A 213 4.88 -2.41 0.27
N ILE A 214 5.62 -1.60 1.01
CA ILE A 214 6.87 -2.03 1.67
C ILE A 214 6.66 -2.76 2.99
N ALA A 215 5.46 -2.71 3.58
CA ALA A 215 5.16 -3.41 4.81
C ALA A 215 5.25 -4.94 4.61
N SER A 216 5.79 -5.63 5.63
CA SER A 216 5.93 -7.09 5.59
C SER A 216 4.61 -7.84 5.74
N SER A 217 3.60 -7.22 6.34
CA SER A 217 2.26 -7.77 6.52
C SER A 217 1.22 -6.66 6.72
N SER A 218 -0.06 -7.03 6.69
CA SER A 218 -1.15 -6.10 6.97
C SER A 218 -1.07 -5.54 8.39
N GLU A 219 -0.64 -6.34 9.37
CA GLU A 219 -0.50 -5.94 10.77
C GLU A 219 0.62 -4.90 10.95
N ALA A 220 1.75 -5.10 10.25
CA ALA A 220 2.85 -4.15 10.25
C ALA A 220 2.40 -2.79 9.68
N PHE A 221 1.67 -2.81 8.56
CA PHE A 221 1.06 -1.62 7.99
C PHE A 221 0.05 -0.97 8.96
N ASN A 222 -0.86 -1.76 9.54
CA ASN A 222 -1.88 -1.28 10.45
C ASN A 222 -1.26 -0.55 11.65
N LYS A 223 -0.14 -1.04 12.19
CA LYS A 223 0.57 -0.37 13.29
C LYS A 223 1.08 1.02 12.89
N VAL A 224 1.71 1.13 11.71
CA VAL A 224 2.19 2.41 11.17
C VAL A 224 1.03 3.36 10.90
N ALA A 225 0.01 2.89 10.17
CA ALA A 225 -1.15 3.66 9.80
C ALA A 225 -1.93 4.17 11.02
N LYS A 226 -2.20 3.32 12.03
CA LYS A 226 -2.85 3.74 13.28
C LYS A 226 -2.05 4.80 14.02
N GLY A 227 -0.72 4.67 14.05
CA GLY A 227 0.17 5.69 14.64
C GLY A 227 0.02 7.06 13.98
N TRP A 228 -0.23 7.12 12.67
CA TRP A 228 -0.43 8.37 11.95
C TRP A 228 -1.84 8.92 12.07
N LEU A 229 -2.84 8.04 12.01
CA LEU A 229 -4.25 8.42 12.06
C LEU A 229 -4.65 8.91 13.45
N ASN A 230 -4.01 8.41 14.51
CA ASN A 230 -4.29 8.77 15.90
C ASN A 230 -5.81 8.75 16.18
N LEU A 231 -6.38 7.55 16.06
CA LEU A 231 -7.82 7.32 16.15
C LEU A 231 -8.34 7.68 17.54
N LYS A 232 -9.45 8.42 17.58
CA LYS A 232 -10.19 8.77 18.79
C LYS A 232 -11.66 8.40 18.63
N SER A 233 -12.37 8.25 19.73
CA SER A 233 -13.82 8.13 19.69
C SER A 233 -14.44 9.38 19.09
N ILE A 234 -15.37 9.19 18.14
CA ILE A 234 -16.07 10.28 17.47
C ILE A 234 -16.85 11.14 18.46
N SER A 235 -16.87 12.46 18.23
CA SER A 235 -17.65 13.38 19.07
C SER A 235 -19.14 13.00 19.12
N PRO A 236 -19.80 13.08 20.30
CA PRO A 236 -21.25 12.86 20.42
C PRO A 236 -22.10 13.76 19.51
N SER A 237 -21.58 14.92 19.11
CA SER A 237 -22.27 15.84 18.19
C SER A 237 -22.64 15.19 16.86
N TYR A 238 -21.88 14.20 16.39
CA TYR A 238 -22.19 13.47 15.15
C TYR A 238 -23.51 12.69 15.24
N LYS A 239 -23.94 12.28 16.45
CA LYS A 239 -25.22 11.60 16.64
C LYS A 239 -26.43 12.52 16.45
N SER A 240 -26.24 13.83 16.51
CA SER A 240 -27.30 14.82 16.25
C SER A 240 -27.47 15.17 14.77
N LEU A 241 -26.56 14.70 13.90
CA LEU A 241 -26.67 14.92 12.46
C LEU A 241 -27.72 13.98 11.86
N PRO A 242 -28.48 14.44 10.85
CA PRO A 242 -29.46 13.60 10.18
C PRO A 242 -28.76 12.48 9.39
N LEU A 243 -29.44 11.35 9.23
CA LEU A 243 -28.91 10.24 8.46
C LEU A 243 -28.77 10.65 6.98
N VAL A 244 -27.62 10.34 6.40
CA VAL A 244 -27.33 10.60 4.98
C VAL A 244 -28.33 9.90 4.07
N SER A 245 -28.72 8.67 4.41
CA SER A 245 -29.71 7.88 3.65
C SER A 245 -31.11 8.49 3.68
N GLU A 246 -31.47 9.22 4.74
CA GLU A 246 -32.76 9.91 4.85
C GLU A 246 -32.71 11.28 4.18
N SER A 247 -31.59 11.99 4.31
CA SER A 247 -31.41 13.34 3.75
C SER A 247 -31.19 13.32 2.23
N PHE A 248 -30.49 12.30 1.71
CA PHE A 248 -30.13 12.16 0.30
C PHE A 248 -30.47 10.75 -0.18
N PRO A 249 -31.75 10.45 -0.41
CA PRO A 249 -32.23 9.08 -0.64
C PRO A 249 -31.79 8.48 -1.99
N THR A 250 -31.30 9.30 -2.92
CA THR A 250 -30.86 8.84 -4.25
C THR A 250 -29.40 9.15 -4.52
N LEU A 251 -28.76 8.34 -5.37
CA LEU A 251 -27.40 8.59 -5.83
C LEU A 251 -27.26 9.99 -6.48
N ARG A 252 -28.28 10.41 -7.25
CA ARG A 252 -28.32 11.74 -7.86
C ARG A 252 -28.23 12.83 -6.80
N THR A 253 -29.10 12.79 -5.79
CA THR A 253 -29.09 13.80 -4.71
C THR A 253 -27.79 13.81 -3.92
N MET A 254 -27.15 12.65 -3.72
CA MET A 254 -25.83 12.59 -3.09
C MET A 254 -24.76 13.27 -3.96
N MET A 255 -24.75 13.02 -5.27
CA MET A 255 -23.82 13.65 -6.21
C MET A 255 -24.04 15.16 -6.34
N GLU A 256 -25.29 15.62 -6.37
CA GLU A 256 -25.63 17.04 -6.45
C GLU A 256 -25.06 17.81 -5.26
N VAL A 257 -25.19 17.25 -4.05
CA VAL A 257 -24.65 17.86 -2.81
C VAL A 257 -23.14 17.85 -2.78
N LEU A 258 -22.50 16.76 -3.21
CA LEU A 258 -21.04 16.70 -3.31
C LEU A 258 -20.47 17.66 -4.37
N SER A 259 -21.29 18.05 -5.34
CA SER A 259 -20.94 19.01 -6.40
C SER A 259 -21.29 20.46 -6.03
N ALA A 260 -22.06 20.66 -4.95
CA ALA A 260 -22.42 21.99 -4.48
C ALA A 260 -21.20 22.66 -3.84
N ASP A 261 -21.01 23.95 -4.11
CA ASP A 261 -19.95 24.72 -3.46
C ASP A 261 -20.21 24.78 -1.95
N SER A 262 -19.14 24.56 -1.18
CA SER A 262 -19.12 24.74 0.27
C SER A 262 -19.59 26.12 0.74
N SER A 263 -19.59 27.13 -0.15
CA SER A 263 -20.18 28.44 0.11
C SER A 263 -21.70 28.40 0.37
N HIS A 264 -22.41 27.38 -0.13
CA HIS A 264 -23.84 27.16 0.10
C HIS A 264 -24.15 26.40 1.39
N CYS A 265 -23.13 25.82 2.05
CA CYS A 265 -23.27 25.26 3.39
C CYS A 265 -23.29 26.41 4.40
N LEU A 266 -24.47 26.74 4.92
CA LEU A 266 -24.60 27.70 6.03
C LEU A 266 -23.66 27.29 7.17
N LYS A 267 -22.73 28.16 7.56
CA LYS A 267 -21.92 28.01 8.78
C LYS A 267 -22.83 28.09 10.00
N ARG A 268 -23.51 27.00 10.32
CA ARG A 268 -24.11 26.75 11.62
C ARG A 268 -23.44 25.52 12.20
N LEU A 269 -22.26 25.76 12.77
CA LEU A 269 -21.68 24.96 13.84
C LEU A 269 -21.28 25.94 14.94
#